data_AF-A0A5C7JIV3-F1
#
_entry.id   AF-A0A5C7JIV3-F1
#
_cell.length_a   1.000
_cell.length_b   1.000
_cell.length_c   1.000
_cell.angle_alpha   90.00
_cell.angle_beta   90.00
_cell.angle_gamma   90.00
#
_symmetry.space_group_name_H-M   'P 1'
#
loop_
_entity.id
_entity.type
_entity.pdbx_description
1 polymer ?
#
loop_
_entity_poly.entity_id
_entity_poly.type
_entity_poly.pdbx_seq_one_letter_code
_entity_poly.pdbx_strand_id
1 'polypeptide(L)'
;MIEAAAALCGAQPDADQLKLFGLKESDFKQSLDIWPDNWDVVRLFETLQTQWKIIAGGNRFVFTGIDYAAAAAMAKALGMAMTPDFLSDFRILEDEGLRHLNGGRK
;
A
#
# COMPACT_ATOMS: atom_id res chain seq x y z
N MET A 1 2.96 9.96 -2.36
CA MET A 1 1.96 9.18 -1.60
C MET A 1 1.12 8.29 -2.50
N ILE A 2 0.33 8.84 -3.44
CA ILE A 2 -0.52 8.04 -4.36
C ILE A 2 0.27 6.95 -5.11
N GLU A 3 1.40 7.30 -5.73
CA GLU A 3 2.23 6.33 -6.46
C GLU A 3 2.84 5.25 -5.56
N ALA A 4 3.13 5.58 -4.30
CA ALA A 4 3.64 4.60 -3.32
C ALA A 4 2.57 3.57 -2.95
N ALA A 5 1.34 4.01 -2.70
CA ALA A 5 0.22 3.10 -2.47
C ALA A 5 -0.07 2.23 -3.70
N ALA A 6 -0.03 2.81 -4.90
CA ALA A 6 -0.21 2.07 -6.15
C ALA A 6 0.87 0.99 -6.35
N ALA A 7 2.13 1.29 -6.05
CA ALA A 7 3.22 0.33 -6.15
C ALA A 7 3.08 -0.82 -5.14
N LEU A 8 2.66 -0.52 -3.90
CA LEU A 8 2.52 -1.50 -2.81
C LEU A 8 1.27 -2.38 -2.94
N CYS A 9 0.16 -1.83 -3.43
CA CYS A 9 -1.12 -2.54 -3.52
C CYS A 9 -1.48 -2.99 -4.94
N GLY A 10 -0.71 -2.58 -5.95
CA GLY A 10 -0.89 -2.97 -7.34
C GLY A 10 -0.38 -4.39 -7.62
N ALA A 11 -1.09 -5.12 -8.47
CA ALA A 11 -0.62 -6.42 -8.96
C ALA A 11 0.64 -6.21 -9.81
N GLN A 12 1.77 -6.76 -9.37
CA GLN A 12 3.00 -6.77 -10.15
C GLN A 12 2.95 -7.94 -11.15
N PRO A 13 3.40 -7.74 -12.40
CA PRO A 13 3.51 -8.83 -13.36
C PRO A 13 4.46 -9.91 -12.84
N ASP A 14 4.10 -11.18 -13.02
CA ASP A 14 5.01 -12.27 -12.67
C ASP A 14 6.15 -12.42 -13.70
N ALA A 15 7.21 -13.15 -13.33
CA ALA A 15 8.40 -13.31 -14.16
C ALA A 15 8.10 -13.99 -15.52
N ASP A 16 7.07 -14.81 -15.62
CA ASP A 16 6.72 -15.50 -16.85
C ASP A 16 5.92 -14.59 -17.80
N GLN A 17 5.08 -13.71 -17.25
CA GLN A 17 4.47 -12.61 -17.99
C GLN A 17 5.52 -11.65 -18.54
N LEU A 18 6.55 -11.30 -17.76
CA LEU A 18 7.63 -10.42 -18.24
C LEU A 18 8.44 -11.06 -19.38
N LYS A 19 8.78 -12.35 -19.25
CA LYS A 19 9.49 -13.11 -20.30
C LYS A 19 8.73 -13.17 -21.62
N LEU A 20 7.39 -13.27 -21.58
CA LEU A 20 6.57 -13.30 -22.79
C LEU A 20 6.79 -12.06 -23.67
N PHE A 21 7.09 -10.92 -23.05
CA PHE A 21 7.38 -9.66 -23.74
C PHE A 21 8.89 -9.38 -23.89
N GLY A 22 9.75 -10.34 -23.53
CA GLY A 22 11.21 -10.18 -23.58
C GLY A 22 11.78 -9.21 -22.54
N LEU A 23 11.00 -8.89 -21.49
CA LEU A 23 11.38 -7.97 -20.44
C LEU A 23 11.97 -8.73 -19.24
N LYS A 24 12.86 -8.07 -18.51
CA LYS A 24 13.40 -8.50 -17.22
C LYS A 24 12.96 -7.52 -16.14
N GLU A 25 12.87 -7.98 -14.90
CA GLU A 25 12.60 -7.09 -13.75
C GLU A 25 13.62 -5.94 -13.67
N SER A 26 14.88 -6.19 -14.02
CA SER A 26 15.95 -5.18 -14.07
C SER A 26 15.68 -4.04 -15.05
N ASP A 27 14.79 -4.24 -16.02
CA ASP A 27 14.44 -3.22 -17.01
C ASP A 27 13.53 -2.13 -16.39
N PHE A 28 12.92 -2.43 -15.23
CA PHE A 28 12.12 -1.48 -14.47
C PHE A 28 12.91 -0.95 -13.29
N LYS A 29 13.53 0.22 -13.47
CA LYS A 29 14.12 0.98 -12.36
C LYS A 29 13.07 1.95 -11.81
N GLN A 30 12.10 1.43 -11.06
CA GLN A 30 11.14 2.29 -10.36
C GLN A 30 11.76 2.81 -9.06
N SER A 31 12.36 4.00 -9.12
CA SER A 31 12.56 4.83 -7.94
C SER A 31 11.36 5.76 -7.79
N LEU A 32 10.61 5.61 -6.70
CA LEU A 32 9.54 6.54 -6.37
C LEU A 32 10.13 7.75 -5.64
N ASP A 33 9.86 8.94 -6.16
CA ASP A 33 10.24 10.19 -5.52
C ASP A 33 9.24 10.52 -4.41
N ILE A 34 9.55 10.05 -3.20
CA ILE A 34 8.78 10.33 -1.99
C ILE A 34 9.50 11.45 -1.22
N TRP A 35 8.77 12.51 -0.91
CA TRP A 35 9.27 13.59 -0.05
C TRP A 35 9.81 13.02 1.28
N PRO A 36 10.95 13.53 1.81
CA PRO A 36 11.58 13.02 3.03
C PRO A 36 10.60 12.79 4.20
N ASP A 37 9.70 13.73 4.42
CA ASP A 37 8.75 13.73 5.55
C ASP A 37 7.70 12.60 5.45
N ASN A 38 7.46 12.08 4.25
CA ASN A 38 6.46 11.06 3.98
C ASN A 38 6.99 9.63 4.11
N TRP A 39 8.30 9.44 4.26
CA TRP A 39 8.89 8.10 4.29
C TRP A 39 8.44 7.26 5.48
N ASP A 40 8.24 7.88 6.64
CA ASP A 40 7.77 7.16 7.82
C ASP A 40 6.34 6.65 7.65
N VAL A 41 5.48 7.46 7.02
CA VAL A 41 4.10 7.08 6.68
C VAL A 41 4.09 5.90 5.70
N VAL A 42 4.94 5.97 4.66
CA VAL A 42 5.07 4.89 3.66
C VAL A 42 5.61 3.62 4.29
N ARG A 43 6.63 3.70 5.15
CA ARG A 43 7.22 2.54 5.84
C ARG A 43 6.20 1.86 6.76
N LEU A 44 5.41 2.64 7.50
CA LEU A 44 4.35 2.08 8.32
C LEU A 44 3.30 1.37 7.45
N PHE A 45 2.88 2.00 6.35
CA PHE A 45 1.91 1.41 5.43
C PHE A 45 2.41 0.13 4.75
N GLU A 46 3.69 0.08 4.36
CA GLU A 46 4.36 -1.13 3.85
C GLU A 46 4.32 -2.27 4.88
N THR A 47 4.58 -1.97 6.15
CA THR A 47 4.55 -2.96 7.24
C THR A 47 3.14 -3.54 7.44
N LEU A 48 2.09 -2.79 7.08
CA LEU A 48 0.69 -3.15 7.31
C LEU A 48 0.01 -3.80 6.09
N GLN A 49 0.72 -4.14 5.01
CA GLN A 49 0.13 -4.72 3.80
C GLN A 49 -0.65 -6.03 4.03
N THR A 50 -0.42 -6.72 5.16
CA THR A 50 -1.14 -7.95 5.53
C THR A 50 -2.32 -7.72 6.48
N GLN A 51 -2.52 -6.50 6.97
CA GLN A 51 -3.45 -6.16 8.06
C GLN A 51 -4.74 -5.50 7.55
N TRP A 52 -5.14 -5.80 6.32
CA TRP A 52 -6.39 -5.32 5.75
C TRP A 52 -7.60 -6.01 6.37
N LYS A 53 -8.62 -5.22 6.73
CA LYS A 53 -9.95 -5.71 7.08
C LYS A 53 -10.73 -6.02 5.81
N ILE A 54 -11.17 -7.27 5.72
CA ILE A 54 -11.89 -7.79 4.57
C ILE A 54 -13.27 -8.24 5.03
N ILE A 55 -14.31 -7.84 4.28
CA ILE A 55 -15.65 -8.40 4.41
C ILE A 55 -15.86 -9.36 3.24
N ALA A 56 -16.27 -10.59 3.55
CA ALA A 56 -16.68 -11.59 2.57
C ALA A 56 -18.21 -11.59 2.45
N GLY A 57 -18.72 -11.45 1.23
CA GLY A 57 -20.16 -11.47 0.96
C GLY A 57 -20.46 -11.96 -0.44
N GLY A 58 -21.27 -13.02 -0.56
CA GLY A 58 -21.55 -13.66 -1.85
C GLY A 58 -20.26 -14.20 -2.49
N ASN A 59 -20.00 -13.83 -3.74
CA ASN A 59 -18.84 -14.30 -4.51
C ASN A 59 -17.69 -13.26 -4.57
N ARG A 60 -17.62 -12.33 -3.61
CA ARG A 60 -16.62 -11.24 -3.61
C ARG A 60 -16.04 -11.01 -2.21
N PHE A 61 -14.77 -10.63 -2.19
CA PHE A 61 -14.09 -10.03 -1.05
C PHE A 61 -13.99 -8.52 -1.26
N VAL A 62 -14.33 -7.75 -0.23
CA VAL A 62 -14.22 -6.28 -0.25
C VAL A 62 -13.28 -5.86 0.87
N PHE A 63 -12.22 -5.15 0.48
CA PHE A 63 -11.30 -4.52 1.42
C PHE A 63 -11.96 -3.24 1.93
N THR A 64 -11.93 -3.03 3.25
CA THR A 64 -12.63 -1.91 3.91
C THR A 64 -11.71 -0.90 4.58
N GLY A 65 -10.49 -1.31 4.94
CA GLY A 65 -9.47 -0.45 5.53
C GLY A 65 -8.41 -1.27 6.24
N ILE A 66 -7.37 -0.63 6.74
CA ILE A 66 -6.33 -1.18 7.60
C ILE A 66 -6.88 -1.33 9.03
N ASP A 67 -6.42 -2.35 9.74
CA ASP A 67 -6.66 -2.41 11.18
C ASP A 67 -5.83 -1.35 11.94
N TYR A 68 -6.47 -0.26 12.33
CA TYR A 68 -5.85 0.82 13.10
C TYR A 68 -5.27 0.36 14.45
N ALA A 69 -5.77 -0.73 15.04
CA ALA A 69 -5.16 -1.31 16.23
C ALA A 69 -3.78 -1.92 15.92
N ALA A 70 -3.67 -2.65 14.82
CA ALA A 70 -2.40 -3.16 14.31
C ALA A 70 -1.48 -2.00 13.87
N ALA A 71 -2.03 -0.96 13.23
CA ALA A 71 -1.28 0.23 12.83
C ALA A 71 -0.65 0.94 14.04
N ALA A 72 -1.42 1.16 15.11
CA ALA A 72 -0.92 1.75 16.34
C ALA A 72 0.15 0.87 17.01
N ALA A 73 -0.03 -0.45 17.01
CA ALA A 73 0.96 -1.38 17.55
C ALA A 73 2.28 -1.34 16.76
N MET A 74 2.22 -1.32 15.43
CA MET A 74 3.40 -1.25 14.57
C MET A 74 4.08 0.12 14.64
N ALA A 75 3.32 1.21 14.64
CA ALA A 75 3.87 2.56 14.82
C ALA A 75 4.66 2.65 16.13
N LYS A 76 4.10 2.13 17.23
CA LYS A 76 4.80 2.04 18.52
C LYS A 76 6.07 1.19 18.44
N ALA A 77 6.02 0.02 17.78
CA ALA A 77 7.19 -0.85 17.62
C ALA A 77 8.31 -0.19 16.79
N LEU A 78 7.95 0.66 15.83
CA LEU A 78 8.87 1.42 14.99
C LEU A 78 9.33 2.75 15.63
N GLY A 79 8.84 3.10 16.83
CA GLY A 79 9.17 4.36 17.49
C GLY A 79 8.55 5.60 16.85
N MET A 80 7.46 5.43 16.09
CA MET A 80 6.77 6.49 15.36
C MET A 80 5.60 7.06 16.19
N ALA A 81 5.39 8.37 16.09
CA ALA A 81 4.23 9.04 16.67
C ALA A 81 3.15 9.26 15.61
N MET A 82 1.96 8.71 15.82
CA MET A 82 0.81 8.93 14.94
C MET A 82 0.13 10.28 15.25
N THR A 83 0.77 11.37 14.83
CA THR A 83 0.19 12.72 14.93
C THR A 83 -1.03 12.88 14.01
N PRO A 84 -1.86 13.92 14.18
CA PRO A 84 -2.98 14.19 13.28
C PRO A 84 -2.58 14.30 11.81
N ASP A 85 -1.45 14.98 11.53
CA ASP A 85 -0.94 15.15 10.16
C ASP A 85 -0.46 13.81 9.59
N PHE A 86 0.28 13.03 10.38
CA PHE A 86 0.71 11.68 10.00
C PHE A 86 -0.49 10.77 9.67
N LEU A 87 -1.55 10.84 10.49
CA LEU A 87 -2.79 10.09 10.24
C LEU A 87 -3.51 10.56 8.97
N SER A 88 -3.46 11.86 8.66
CA SER A 88 -4.01 12.40 7.43
C SER A 88 -3.26 11.85 6.21
N ASP A 89 -1.93 11.85 6.24
CA ASP A 89 -1.11 11.31 5.16
C ASP A 89 -1.25 9.79 5.01
N PHE A 90 -1.39 9.08 6.13
CA PHE A 90 -1.63 7.64 6.15
C PHE A 90 -2.96 7.28 5.47
N ARG A 91 -4.02 8.06 5.71
CA ARG A 91 -5.32 7.86 5.06
C ARG A 91 -5.27 8.02 3.56
N ILE A 92 -4.41 8.90 3.03
CA ILE A 92 -4.20 9.03 1.58
C ILE A 92 -3.66 7.72 0.98
N LEU A 93 -2.72 7.06 1.67
CA LEU A 93 -2.21 5.75 1.23
C LEU A 93 -3.27 4.65 1.34
N GLU A 94 -4.02 4.65 2.44
CA GLU A 94 -5.11 3.69 2.67
C GLU A 94 -6.20 3.80 1.60
N ASP A 95 -6.69 5.01 1.30
CA ASP A 95 -7.72 5.24 0.28
C ASP A 95 -7.24 4.79 -1.11
N GLU A 96 -6.00 5.12 -1.48
CA GLU A 96 -5.43 4.66 -2.75
C GLU A 96 -5.22 3.14 -2.78
N GLY A 97 -4.80 2.53 -1.68
CA GLY A 97 -4.71 1.08 -1.54
C GLY A 97 -6.07 0.40 -1.72
N LEU A 98 -7.13 0.94 -1.10
CA LEU A 98 -8.49 0.45 -1.27
C LEU A 98 -8.97 0.55 -2.71
N ARG A 99 -8.64 1.64 -3.42
CA ARG A 99 -8.94 1.78 -4.84
C ARG A 99 -8.26 0.68 -5.65
N HIS A 100 -6.99 0.36 -5.41
CA HIS A 100 -6.30 -0.69 -6.15
C HIS A 100 -6.85 -2.08 -5.83
N LEU A 101 -6.98 -2.43 -4.54
CA LEU A 101 -7.39 -3.76 -4.10
C LEU A 101 -8.84 -4.10 -4.47
N ASN A 102 -9.73 -3.10 -4.50
CA ASN A 102 -11.13 -3.31 -4.88
C ASN A 102 -11.39 -3.19 -6.39
N GLY A 103 -10.36 -2.97 -7.22
CA GLY A 103 -10.50 -2.87 -8.69
C GLY A 103 -11.05 -1.51 -9.17
N GLY A 104 -10.66 -0.43 -8.51
CA GLY A 104 -11.07 0.95 -8.78
C GLY A 104 -10.88 1.33 -10.25
N ARG A 105 -11.99 1.74 -10.87
CA ARG A 105 -12.04 2.25 -12.25
C ARG A 105 -11.16 3.50 -12.38
N LYS A 106 -10.32 3.54 -13.42
CA LYS A 106 -9.54 4.73 -13.83
C LYS A 106 -10.48 5.86 -14.25
#